data_AF-A0A382T919-F1
#
_entry.id   AF-A0A382T919-F1
#
_cell.length_a   1.000
_cell.length_b   1.000
_cell.length_c   1.000
_cell.angle_alpha   90.00
_cell.angle_beta   90.00
_cell.angle_gamma   90.00
#
_symmetry.space_group_name_H-M   'P 1'
#
loop_
_entity.id
_entity.type
_entity.pdbx_description
1 polymer ?
#
loop_
_entity_poly.entity_id
_entity_poly.type
_entity_poly.pdbx_seq_one_letter_code
_entity_poly.pdbx_strand_id
1 'polypeptide(L)'
;MNFILKKTSFVLLTVTLVLTLSFCSTNSTGGDAQSSSKFPTTSSLDYFDEEKHLLDLLDLAINAQGKLEYYSKAEAPELYCLAENIYHEARSDNFVGQIAVADVVLNRVVSSQYPNSICEVVKEGPVTESWKTKKLKELNDKERIYYPIRNRCQF
;
A
#
# COMPACT_ATOMS: atom_id res chain seq x y z
N MET A 1 -42.78 -45.11 -37.26
CA MET A 1 -41.38 -45.60 -37.18
C MET A 1 -40.43 -44.40 -37.13
N ASN A 2 -40.20 -43.86 -35.92
CA ASN A 2 -39.40 -42.66 -35.65
C ASN A 2 -38.72 -42.82 -34.28
N PHE A 3 -37.75 -43.73 -34.15
CA PHE A 3 -37.07 -43.98 -32.87
C PHE A 3 -35.55 -44.14 -32.94
N ILE A 4 -34.93 -44.05 -34.13
CA ILE A 4 -33.49 -44.23 -34.30
C ILE A 4 -32.74 -42.88 -34.47
N LEU A 5 -33.43 -41.81 -34.85
CA LEU A 5 -32.80 -40.49 -35.09
C LEU A 5 -32.70 -39.58 -33.84
N LYS A 6 -33.27 -39.96 -32.69
CA LYS A 6 -33.14 -39.18 -31.44
C LYS A 6 -31.97 -39.63 -30.55
N LYS A 7 -31.43 -40.84 -30.75
CA LYS A 7 -30.34 -41.37 -29.92
C LYS A 7 -28.96 -40.84 -30.33
N THR A 8 -28.75 -40.53 -31.61
CA THR A 8 -27.52 -39.91 -32.09
C THR A 8 -27.42 -38.44 -31.68
N SER A 9 -28.54 -37.72 -31.61
CA SER A 9 -28.55 -36.31 -31.16
C SER A 9 -28.29 -36.15 -29.67
N PHE A 10 -28.73 -37.08 -28.81
CA PHE A 10 -28.47 -37.00 -27.36
C PHE A 10 -27.02 -37.35 -27.01
N VAL A 11 -26.43 -38.34 -27.70
CA VAL A 11 -25.01 -38.70 -27.53
C VAL A 11 -24.09 -37.62 -28.09
N LEU A 12 -24.45 -36.96 -29.20
CA LEU A 12 -23.69 -35.81 -29.72
C LEU A 12 -23.82 -34.58 -28.81
N LEU A 13 -24.99 -34.29 -28.22
CA LEU A 13 -25.17 -33.15 -27.29
C LEU A 13 -24.44 -33.34 -25.96
N THR A 14 -24.38 -34.58 -25.43
CA THR A 14 -23.64 -34.84 -24.19
C THR A 14 -22.13 -34.88 -24.41
N VAL A 15 -21.64 -35.36 -25.56
CA VAL A 15 -20.20 -35.33 -25.90
C VAL A 15 -19.72 -33.89 -26.14
N THR A 16 -20.55 -33.01 -26.70
CA THR A 16 -20.21 -31.57 -26.80
C THR A 16 -20.30 -30.83 -25.47
N LEU A 17 -21.26 -31.14 -24.59
CA LEU A 17 -21.40 -30.48 -23.29
C LEU A 17 -20.29 -30.86 -22.30
N VAL A 18 -19.80 -32.11 -22.37
CA VAL A 18 -18.66 -32.57 -21.55
C VAL A 18 -17.32 -32.07 -22.12
N LEU A 19 -17.18 -31.86 -23.43
CA LEU A 19 -16.00 -31.20 -24.00
C LEU A 19 -15.95 -29.68 -23.75
N THR A 20 -17.07 -29.00 -23.54
CA THR A 20 -17.09 -27.56 -23.22
C THR A 20 -16.99 -27.23 -21.73
N LEU A 21 -17.10 -28.21 -20.83
CA LEU A 21 -16.88 -28.03 -19.39
C LEU A 21 -15.54 -28.60 -18.91
N SER A 22 -14.69 -29.09 -19.82
CA SER A 22 -13.32 -29.52 -19.53
C SER A 22 -12.24 -28.64 -20.16
N PHE A 23 -12.58 -27.39 -20.53
CA PHE A 23 -11.63 -26.29 -20.63
C PHE A 23 -11.65 -25.43 -19.35
N CYS A 24 -11.50 -26.09 -18.20
CA CYS A 24 -10.53 -25.63 -17.21
C CYS A 24 -9.25 -26.43 -17.46
N SER A 25 -8.64 -26.21 -18.62
CA SER A 25 -7.23 -26.51 -18.82
C SER A 25 -6.54 -25.16 -18.79
N THR A 26 -6.03 -24.86 -17.61
CA THR A 26 -4.84 -24.07 -17.37
C THR A 26 -3.98 -23.93 -18.63
N ASN A 27 -3.90 -22.72 -19.19
CA ASN A 27 -2.64 -22.26 -19.76
C ASN A 27 -1.67 -22.06 -18.61
N SER A 28 -1.22 -23.19 -18.05
CA SER A 28 0.11 -23.32 -17.48
C SER A 28 1.01 -23.69 -18.65
N THR A 29 1.36 -22.69 -19.48
CA THR A 29 2.71 -22.70 -20.01
C THR A 29 3.60 -22.31 -18.84
N GLY A 30 3.98 -23.33 -18.07
CA GLY A 30 5.27 -23.36 -17.40
C GLY A 30 6.34 -23.23 -18.48
N GLY A 31 6.60 -21.99 -18.88
CA GLY A 31 7.92 -21.57 -19.24
C GLY A 31 8.64 -21.33 -17.93
N ASP A 32 9.28 -22.38 -17.43
CA ASP A 32 10.39 -22.28 -16.49
C ASP A 32 11.53 -21.53 -17.20
N ALA A 33 11.36 -20.22 -17.35
CA ALA A 33 12.45 -19.28 -17.52
C ALA A 33 12.62 -18.60 -16.17
N GLN A 34 13.20 -19.37 -15.26
CA GLN A 34 14.25 -18.99 -14.32
C GLN A 34 14.75 -17.54 -14.47
N SER A 35 13.90 -16.55 -14.16
CA SER A 35 14.37 -15.37 -13.45
C SER A 35 14.09 -15.65 -11.99
N SER A 36 14.88 -16.60 -11.50
CA SER A 36 15.09 -16.85 -10.08
C SER A 36 14.98 -15.53 -9.33
N SER A 37 13.89 -15.40 -8.60
CA SER A 37 13.95 -15.28 -7.16
C SER A 37 15.23 -15.97 -6.63
N LYS A 38 16.37 -15.31 -6.78
CA LYS A 38 17.36 -15.31 -5.72
C LYS A 38 16.82 -14.33 -4.69
N PHE A 39 15.72 -14.72 -4.06
CA PHE A 39 15.59 -14.35 -2.66
C PHE A 39 16.78 -15.06 -2.02
N PRO A 40 17.76 -14.34 -1.45
CA PRO A 40 18.88 -14.99 -0.81
C PRO A 40 18.27 -15.83 0.30
N THR A 41 18.26 -17.15 0.14
CA THR A 41 18.15 -18.08 1.26
C THR A 41 19.50 -18.09 1.95
N THR A 42 19.92 -16.92 2.43
CA THR A 42 20.88 -16.85 3.52
C THR A 42 20.00 -16.98 4.75
N SER A 43 20.21 -18.07 5.47
CA SER A 43 19.71 -18.32 6.82
C SER A 43 19.52 -17.00 7.57
N SER A 44 18.32 -16.81 8.12
CA SER A 44 17.89 -15.62 8.87
C SER A 44 18.72 -15.34 10.14
N LEU A 45 19.84 -16.03 10.36
CA LEU A 45 20.76 -15.82 11.47
C LEU A 45 22.18 -15.42 11.03
N ASP A 46 22.54 -15.49 9.75
CA ASP A 46 23.91 -15.17 9.30
C ASP A 46 24.04 -13.73 8.76
N TYR A 47 22.95 -12.97 8.70
CA TYR A 47 22.94 -11.54 8.37
C TYR A 47 23.25 -10.65 9.59
N PHE A 48 23.11 -11.18 10.81
CA PHE A 48 23.15 -10.41 12.05
C PHE A 48 24.53 -10.31 12.72
N ASP A 49 25.56 -11.01 12.22
CA ASP A 49 26.86 -11.08 12.91
C ASP A 49 27.97 -10.17 12.32
N GLU A 50 27.90 -9.75 11.05
CA GLU A 50 28.81 -8.70 10.53
C GLU A 50 28.29 -7.27 10.75
N GLU A 51 27.00 -7.09 11.07
CA GLU A 51 26.41 -5.77 11.29
C GLU A 51 26.75 -5.20 12.69
N LYS A 52 27.15 -6.06 13.63
CA LYS A 52 27.49 -5.67 15.01
C LYS A 52 28.73 -4.77 15.08
N HIS A 53 29.73 -5.02 14.24
CA HIS A 53 30.97 -4.24 14.23
C HIS A 53 30.79 -2.88 13.53
N LEU A 54 29.85 -2.81 12.59
CA LEU A 54 29.45 -1.56 11.93
C LEU A 54 28.60 -0.70 12.87
N LEU A 55 27.74 -1.32 13.69
CA LEU A 55 26.93 -0.64 14.71
C LEU A 55 27.80 -0.05 15.84
N ASP A 56 28.82 -0.77 16.30
CA ASP A 56 29.75 -0.25 17.33
C ASP A 56 30.60 0.93 16.82
N LEU A 57 30.95 0.95 15.52
CA LEU A 57 31.65 2.07 14.87
C LEU A 57 30.72 3.26 14.57
N LEU A 58 29.44 2.98 14.30
CA LEU A 58 28.41 3.99 14.08
C LEU A 58 28.05 4.70 15.39
N ASP A 59 28.00 3.98 16.52
CA ASP A 59 27.75 4.57 17.84
C ASP A 59 28.88 5.52 18.28
N LEU A 60 30.14 5.25 17.91
CA LEU A 60 31.24 6.17 18.19
C LEU A 60 31.15 7.46 17.35
N ALA A 61 30.75 7.34 16.08
CA ALA A 61 30.57 8.49 15.17
C ALA A 61 29.35 9.36 15.53
N ILE A 62 28.24 8.72 15.93
CA ILE A 62 27.01 9.39 16.40
C ILE A 62 27.25 10.11 17.73
N ASN A 63 28.04 9.55 18.64
CA ASN A 63 28.36 10.21 19.92
C ASN A 63 29.39 11.35 19.79
N ALA A 64 30.15 11.40 18.69
CA ALA A 64 31.09 12.50 18.38
C ALA A 64 30.41 13.70 17.70
N GLN A 65 29.31 13.47 16.99
CA GLN A 65 28.44 14.49 16.43
C GLN A 65 27.08 14.36 17.10
N GLY A 66 26.89 14.91 18.31
CA GLY A 66 25.66 14.79 19.11
C GLY A 66 24.38 15.28 18.41
N LYS A 67 23.92 14.56 17.39
CA LYS A 67 22.74 14.77 16.59
C LYS A 67 22.29 13.39 16.12
N LEU A 68 21.58 12.68 16.99
CA LEU A 68 20.64 11.68 16.51
C LEU A 68 19.59 12.51 15.77
N GLU A 69 19.71 12.56 14.44
CA GLU A 69 18.93 13.46 13.59
C GLU A 69 17.48 12.99 13.59
N TYR A 70 16.74 13.44 14.60
CA TYR A 70 15.29 13.33 14.65
C TYR A 70 14.76 14.17 13.50
N TYR A 71 14.30 13.51 12.43
CA TYR A 71 13.69 14.19 11.28
C TYR A 71 12.61 15.14 11.76
N SER A 72 12.96 16.42 11.82
CA SER A 72 12.02 17.45 12.21
C SER A 72 11.08 17.71 11.04
N LYS A 73 9.83 18.05 11.34
CA LYS A 73 8.84 18.43 10.32
C LYS A 73 9.32 19.56 9.40
N ALA A 74 10.26 20.38 9.86
CA ALA A 74 10.85 21.48 9.09
C ALA A 74 11.93 21.01 8.11
N GLU A 75 12.76 20.04 8.48
CA GLU A 75 13.85 19.54 7.63
C GLU A 75 13.34 18.56 6.57
N ALA A 76 12.40 17.67 6.92
CA ALA A 76 11.88 16.64 6.03
C ALA A 76 10.35 16.49 6.15
N PRO A 77 9.56 17.47 5.68
CA PRO A 77 8.11 17.49 5.87
C PRO A 77 7.40 16.27 5.23
N GLU A 78 7.83 15.84 4.05
CA GLU A 78 7.21 14.72 3.32
C GLU A 78 7.44 13.37 4.04
N LEU A 79 8.68 13.13 4.50
CA LEU A 79 9.00 11.93 5.28
C LEU A 79 8.28 11.93 6.62
N TYR A 80 8.16 13.09 7.26
CA TYR A 80 7.41 13.24 8.50
C TYR A 80 5.92 12.91 8.30
N CYS A 81 5.28 13.44 7.24
CA CYS A 81 3.90 13.11 6.90
C CYS A 81 3.72 11.61 6.60
N LEU A 82 4.67 10.99 5.88
CA LEU A 82 4.61 9.56 5.58
C LEU A 82 4.72 8.72 6.85
N ALA A 83 5.65 9.06 7.74
CA ALA A 83 5.85 8.38 9.01
C ALA A 83 4.63 8.51 9.94
N GLU A 84 4.03 9.69 10.03
CA GLU A 84 2.75 9.89 10.75
C GLU A 84 1.65 8.98 10.17
N ASN A 85 1.56 8.87 8.84
CA ASN A 85 0.56 8.01 8.20
C ASN A 85 0.69 6.55 8.56
N ILE A 86 1.90 6.01 8.39
CA ILE A 86 2.18 4.62 8.71
C ILE A 86 1.91 4.35 10.20
N TYR A 87 2.29 5.27 11.08
CA TYR A 87 2.06 5.14 12.51
C TYR A 87 0.56 5.12 12.87
N HIS A 88 -0.25 6.00 12.29
CA HIS A 88 -1.67 6.08 12.62
C HIS A 88 -2.50 4.95 12.00
N GLU A 89 -2.14 4.49 10.81
CA GLU A 89 -2.90 3.46 10.08
C GLU A 89 -2.45 2.03 10.46
N ALA A 90 -1.17 1.82 10.77
CA ALA A 90 -0.57 0.48 10.86
C ALA A 90 0.38 0.26 12.05
N ARG A 91 0.38 1.10 13.10
CA ARG A 91 1.26 0.89 14.29
C ARG A 91 1.13 -0.47 14.96
N SER A 92 -0.05 -1.06 14.92
CA SER A 92 -0.34 -2.36 15.56
C SER A 92 -0.22 -3.53 14.58
N ASP A 93 0.04 -3.25 13.30
CA ASP A 93 0.27 -4.26 12.28
C ASP A 93 1.73 -4.71 12.26
N ASN A 94 1.96 -5.84 11.58
CA ASN A 94 3.31 -6.31 11.32
C ASN A 94 4.06 -5.36 10.38
N PHE A 95 5.38 -5.55 10.28
CA PHE A 95 6.24 -4.72 9.43
C PHE A 95 5.79 -4.70 7.96
N VAL A 96 5.28 -5.83 7.45
CA VAL A 96 4.75 -5.93 6.09
C VAL A 96 3.51 -5.05 5.89
N GLY A 97 2.62 -4.97 6.89
CA GLY A 97 1.44 -4.09 6.86
C GLY A 97 1.82 -2.61 6.87
N GLN A 98 2.83 -2.23 7.63
CA GLN A 98 3.37 -0.88 7.63
C GLN A 98 3.95 -0.49 6.26
N ILE A 99 4.70 -1.39 5.62
CA ILE A 99 5.21 -1.19 4.25
C ILE A 99 4.04 -1.09 3.26
N ALA A 100 3.03 -1.94 3.38
CA ALA A 100 1.88 -1.91 2.48
C ALA A 100 1.14 -0.57 2.53
N VAL A 101 0.99 0.04 3.71
CA VAL A 101 0.44 1.39 3.86
C VAL A 101 1.31 2.43 3.15
N ALA A 102 2.63 2.37 3.34
CA ALA A 102 3.57 3.26 2.67
C ALA A 102 3.47 3.16 1.13
N ASP A 103 3.41 1.93 0.61
CA ASP A 103 3.28 1.65 -0.82
C ASP A 103 1.98 2.23 -1.39
N VAL A 104 0.87 2.15 -0.66
CA VAL A 104 -0.40 2.76 -1.10
C VAL A 104 -0.27 4.27 -1.24
N VAL A 105 0.41 4.94 -0.30
CA VAL A 105 0.63 6.39 -0.37
C VAL A 105 1.51 6.74 -1.56
N LEU A 106 2.61 6.03 -1.78
CA LEU A 106 3.49 6.26 -2.93
C LEU A 106 2.80 5.99 -4.27
N ASN A 107 1.98 4.93 -4.34
CA ASN A 107 1.17 4.62 -5.53
C ASN A 107 0.16 5.73 -5.85
N ARG A 108 -0.42 6.37 -4.83
CA ARG A 108 -1.28 7.54 -5.02
C ARG A 108 -0.49 8.71 -5.60
N VAL A 109 0.66 9.05 -5.03
CA VAL A 109 1.51 10.15 -5.51
C VAL A 109 1.94 9.97 -6.98
N VAL A 110 2.15 8.73 -7.44
CA VAL A 110 2.51 8.44 -8.84
C VAL A 110 1.32 8.55 -9.79
N SER A 111 0.10 8.39 -9.29
CA SER A 111 -1.12 8.41 -10.10
C SER A 111 -1.63 9.84 -10.32
N SER A 112 -1.96 10.17 -11.57
CA SER A 112 -2.51 11.49 -11.93
C SER A 112 -3.88 11.80 -11.34
N GLN A 113 -4.53 10.83 -10.71
CA GLN A 113 -5.83 11.00 -10.04
C GLN A 113 -5.70 11.62 -8.65
N TYR A 114 -4.49 11.63 -8.09
CA TYR A 114 -4.22 12.12 -6.74
C TYR A 114 -3.19 13.27 -6.80
N PRO A 115 -3.01 14.00 -5.69
CA PRO A 115 -1.98 15.02 -5.57
C PRO A 115 -0.56 14.45 -5.69
N ASN A 116 0.36 15.29 -6.17
CA ASN A 116 1.75 14.87 -6.45
C ASN A 116 2.69 15.01 -5.22
N SER A 117 2.16 15.26 -4.02
CA SER A 117 2.91 15.38 -2.76
C SER A 117 2.39 14.38 -1.74
N ILE A 118 3.29 13.79 -0.95
CA ILE A 118 2.94 12.80 0.08
C ILE A 118 2.06 13.45 1.14
N CYS A 119 2.44 14.63 1.63
CA CYS A 119 1.67 15.37 2.62
C CYS A 119 0.27 15.77 2.11
N GLU A 120 0.10 16.05 0.82
CA GLU A 120 -1.20 16.37 0.23
C GLU A 120 -2.11 15.13 0.20
N VAL A 121 -1.60 14.01 -0.34
CA VAL A 121 -2.30 12.71 -0.38
C VAL A 121 -2.75 12.29 1.02
N VAL A 122 -1.85 12.42 1.98
CA VAL A 122 -2.09 12.09 3.38
C VAL A 122 -3.24 12.92 3.98
N LYS A 123 -3.34 14.20 3.59
CA LYS A 123 -4.31 15.16 4.13
C LYS A 123 -5.59 15.26 3.28
N GLU A 124 -5.92 14.28 2.45
CA GLU A 124 -7.17 14.26 1.67
C GLU A 124 -8.42 13.85 2.48
N GLY A 125 -8.40 13.98 3.80
CA GLY A 125 -9.54 13.62 4.63
C GLY A 125 -10.69 14.65 4.61
N PRO A 126 -11.87 14.27 5.11
CA PRO A 126 -13.00 15.16 5.19
C PRO A 126 -12.83 16.18 6.32
N VAL A 127 -13.08 17.45 6.01
CA VAL A 127 -13.02 18.56 6.96
C VAL A 127 -14.39 19.19 7.17
N THR A 128 -14.58 19.81 8.33
CA THR A 128 -15.78 20.58 8.66
C THR A 128 -15.41 22.01 9.04
N GLU A 129 -16.26 22.96 8.64
CA GLU A 129 -16.09 24.36 9.03
C GLU A 129 -16.36 24.56 10.53
N SER A 130 -15.56 25.40 11.17
CA SER A 130 -15.76 25.84 12.55
C SER A 130 -17.14 26.47 12.76
N TRP A 131 -17.80 26.12 13.87
CA TRP A 131 -19.09 26.70 14.24
C TRP A 131 -19.05 28.22 14.39
N LYS A 132 -17.87 28.81 14.68
CA LYS A 132 -17.68 30.26 14.82
C LYS A 132 -17.72 30.96 13.47
N THR A 133 -16.97 30.47 12.48
CA THR A 133 -16.90 31.06 11.14
C THR A 133 -18.17 30.78 10.34
N LYS A 134 -18.78 29.61 10.53
CA LYS A 134 -20.04 29.23 9.88
C LYS A 134 -21.21 30.17 10.20
N LYS A 135 -21.19 30.84 11.36
CA LYS A 135 -22.21 31.85 11.74
C LYS A 135 -22.07 33.15 10.94
N LEU A 136 -20.88 33.46 10.43
CA LEU A 136 -20.57 34.66 9.68
C LEU A 136 -20.78 34.39 8.18
N LYS A 137 -21.93 34.78 7.65
CA LYS A 137 -22.29 34.52 6.24
C LYS A 137 -21.42 35.29 5.24
N GLU A 138 -21.07 36.52 5.57
CA GLU A 138 -20.27 37.43 4.73
C GLU A 138 -18.75 37.26 4.91
N LEU A 139 -18.31 36.20 5.60
CA LEU A 139 -16.89 35.97 5.84
C LEU A 139 -16.19 35.51 4.55
N ASN A 140 -15.00 36.04 4.29
CA ASN A 140 -14.17 35.61 3.18
C ASN A 140 -13.72 34.15 3.37
N ASP A 141 -13.62 33.38 2.30
CA ASP A 141 -13.19 31.97 2.34
C ASP A 141 -11.80 31.79 2.94
N LYS A 142 -10.90 32.79 2.81
CA LYS A 142 -9.57 32.75 3.42
C LYS A 142 -9.59 32.84 4.95
N GLU A 143 -10.65 33.39 5.52
CA GLU A 143 -10.84 33.55 6.96
C GLU A 143 -11.64 32.38 7.55
N ARG A 144 -12.16 31.48 6.71
CA ARG A 144 -12.87 30.27 7.15
C ARG A 144 -11.87 29.27 7.73
N ILE A 145 -12.17 28.78 8.92
CA ILE A 145 -11.34 27.83 9.64
C ILE A 145 -11.98 26.45 9.53
N TYR A 146 -11.21 25.47 9.06
CA TYR A 146 -11.62 24.08 8.90
C TYR A 146 -10.89 23.16 9.87
N TYR A 147 -11.61 22.17 10.39
CA TYR A 147 -11.07 21.14 11.27
C TYR A 147 -11.33 19.75 10.69
N PRO A 148 -10.40 18.80 10.85
CA PRO A 148 -10.64 17.40 10.51
C PRO A 148 -11.85 16.84 11.27
N ILE A 149 -12.64 16.02 10.59
CA ILE A 149 -13.78 15.34 11.22
C ILE A 149 -13.26 14.23 12.12
N ARG A 150 -13.70 14.22 13.39
CA ARG A 150 -13.34 13.16 14.34
C ARG A 150 -13.78 11.79 13.81
N ASN A 151 -12.94 10.78 14.05
CA ASN A 151 -13.19 9.38 13.67
C ASN A 151 -13.31 9.17 12.16
N ARG A 152 -12.68 10.04 11.36
CA ARG A 152 -12.52 9.87 9.91
C ARG A 152 -11.05 10.08 9.58
N CYS A 153 -10.49 9.25 8.70
CA CYS A 153 -9.08 9.34 8.33
C CYS A 153 -8.74 10.74 7.78
N GLN A 154 -7.65 11.27 8.31
CA GLN A 154 -6.95 12.50 7.91
C GLN A 154 -5.58 12.45 8.59
N PHE A 155 -5.62 12.21 9.91
CA PHE A 155 -5.02 11.16 10.73
C PHE A 155 -5.91 11.04 11.98
#